data_AF-A0A4V2QAY1-F1
#
_entry.id   AF-A0A4V2QAY1-F1
#
_cell.length_a   1.000
_cell.length_b   1.000
_cell.length_c   1.000
_cell.angle_alpha   90.00
_cell.angle_beta   90.00
_cell.angle_gamma   90.00
#
_symmetry.space_group_name_H-M   'P 1'
#
loop_
_entity.id
_entity.type
_entity.pdbx_description
1 polymer ?
#
loop_
_entity_poly.entity_id
_entity_poly.type
_entity_poly.pdbx_seq_one_letter_code
_entity_poly.pdbx_strand_id
1 'polypeptide(L)'
;MGMLLIRELNINGCGDFADVLVQTNQPVTPEQMKKLHHELTRLNNEQECPDTDDVVQEAVRNILGSTARCIDYNLLEYGGRMTL
;
A
#
# COMPACT_ATOMS: atom_id res chain seq x y z
N MET A 1 -17.34 4.24 -3.91
CA MET A 1 -15.96 4.18 -4.39
C MET A 1 -15.08 4.91 -3.39
N GLY A 2 -14.17 4.20 -2.73
CA GLY A 2 -13.16 4.76 -1.85
C GLY A 2 -11.76 4.60 -2.47
N MET A 3 -10.80 5.33 -1.90
CA MET A 3 -9.39 5.23 -2.24
C MET A 3 -8.61 4.93 -0.96
N LEU A 4 -7.67 4.00 -1.02
CA LEU A 4 -6.74 3.66 0.05
C LEU A 4 -5.33 3.82 -0.51
N LEU A 5 -4.53 4.69 0.11
CA LEU A 5 -3.10 4.77 -0.14
C LEU A 5 -2.38 3.86 0.85
N ILE A 6 -1.57 2.93 0.36
CA ILE A 6 -0.71 2.08 1.17
C ILE A 6 0.73 2.53 0.92
N ARG A 7 1.44 2.87 2.00
CA ARG A 7 2.83 3.27 1.95
C ARG A 7 3.68 2.23 2.67
N GLU A 8 4.63 1.65 1.96
CA GLU A 8 5.74 0.93 2.60
C GLU A 8 6.82 1.95 2.96
N LEU A 9 7.36 1.84 4.18
CA LEU A 9 8.42 2.70 4.68
C LEU A 9 9.71 1.91 4.85
N ASN A 10 10.84 2.60 4.72
CA ASN A 10 12.17 2.05 4.91
C ASN A 10 12.48 0.88 3.97
N ILE A 11 12.10 1.05 2.70
CA ILE A 11 12.44 0.09 1.65
C ILE A 11 13.96 -0.05 1.61
N ASN A 12 14.42 -1.30 1.61
CA ASN A 12 15.84 -1.68 1.57
C ASN A 12 16.69 -1.13 2.75
N GLY A 13 16.09 -0.61 3.81
CA GLY A 13 16.83 -0.05 4.95
C GLY A 13 17.45 1.33 4.70
N CYS A 14 17.11 1.99 3.59
CA CYS A 14 17.69 3.29 3.18
C CYS A 14 16.81 4.49 3.53
N GLY A 15 15.66 4.27 4.17
CA GLY A 15 14.68 5.33 4.47
C GLY A 15 13.77 5.70 3.30
N ASP A 16 13.88 5.01 2.16
CA ASP A 16 13.00 5.17 1.01
C ASP A 16 11.59 4.63 1.30
N PHE A 17 10.63 5.00 0.46
CA PHE A 17 9.25 4.54 0.54
C PHE A 17 8.71 4.22 -0.85
N ALA A 18 7.68 3.38 -0.89
CA ALA A 18 6.87 3.14 -2.08
C ALA A 18 5.41 3.25 -1.70
N ASP A 19 4.63 3.74 -2.66
CA ASP A 19 3.24 4.06 -2.50
C ASP A 19 2.44 3.27 -3.52
N VAL A 20 1.39 2.62 -3.05
CA VAL A 20 0.46 1.87 -3.90
C VAL A 20 -0.94 2.39 -3.64
N LEU A 21 -1.62 2.80 -4.71
CA LEU A 21 -2.98 3.30 -4.64
C LEU A 21 -3.98 2.19 -4.93
N VAL A 22 -4.94 2.01 -4.03
CA VAL A 22 -5.97 0.98 -4.13
C VAL A 22 -7.33 1.63 -4.26
N GLN A 23 -8.04 1.31 -5.34
CA GLN A 23 -9.44 1.67 -5.50
C GLN A 23 -10.33 0.60 -4.85
N THR A 24 -11.28 1.03 -4.03
CA THR A 24 -12.23 0.13 -3.37
C THR A 24 -13.67 0.49 -3.74
N ASN A 25 -14.54 -0.51 -3.89
CA ASN A 25 -15.95 -0.26 -4.16
C ASN A 25 -16.69 0.26 -2.91
N GLN A 26 -16.25 -0.19 -1.73
CA GLN A 26 -16.78 0.17 -0.42
C GLN A 26 -15.67 0.76 0.47
N PRO A 27 -16.01 1.58 1.47
CA PRO A 27 -15.04 2.04 2.46
C PRO A 27 -14.38 0.86 3.18
N VAL A 28 -13.06 0.95 3.39
CA VAL A 28 -12.34 -0.07 4.16
C VAL A 28 -12.68 0.12 5.63
N THR A 29 -13.20 -0.93 6.26
CA THR A 29 -13.54 -0.90 7.70
C THR A 29 -12.28 -0.94 8.57
N PRO A 30 -12.35 -0.48 9.84
CA PRO A 30 -11.21 -0.58 10.75
C PRO A 30 -10.68 -2.01 10.96
N GLU A 31 -11.57 -3.01 10.97
CA GLU A 31 -11.15 -4.41 11.09
C GLU A 31 -10.46 -4.92 9.81
N GLN A 32 -10.91 -4.49 8.63
CA GLN A 32 -10.20 -4.78 7.39
C GLN A 32 -8.84 -4.08 7.35
N MET A 33 -8.72 -2.84 7.83
CA MET A 33 -7.43 -2.13 7.95
C MET A 33 -6.44 -2.90 8.82
N LYS A 34 -6.89 -3.42 9.98
CA LYS A 34 -6.03 -4.24 10.86
C LYS A 34 -5.57 -5.53 10.19
N LYS A 35 -6.50 -6.25 9.55
CA LYS A 35 -6.18 -7.49 8.82
C LYS A 35 -5.24 -7.24 7.66
N LEU A 36 -5.46 -6.15 6.92
CA LEU A 36 -4.60 -5.76 5.80
C LEU A 36 -3.19 -5.42 6.28
N HIS A 37 -3.05 -4.65 7.37
CA HIS A 37 -1.75 -4.36 7.97
C HIS A 37 -1.03 -5.65 8.41
N HIS A 38 -1.74 -6.56 9.05
CA HIS A 38 -1.16 -7.85 9.47
C HIS A 38 -0.69 -8.68 8.27
N GLU A 39 -1.50 -8.75 7.22
CA GLU A 39 -1.18 -9.51 6.00
C GLU A 39 -0.01 -8.89 5.22
N LEU A 40 0.01 -7.55 5.06
CA LEU A 40 1.15 -6.83 4.47
C LEU A 40 2.45 -7.13 5.23
N THR A 41 2.41 -7.10 6.56
CA THR A 41 3.58 -7.42 7.40
C THR A 41 4.02 -8.87 7.22
N ARG A 42 3.08 -9.80 7.13
CA ARG A 42 3.37 -11.22 6.94
C ARG A 42 4.04 -11.47 5.59
N LEU A 43 3.43 -10.98 4.50
CA LEU A 43 3.94 -11.14 3.14
C LEU A 43 5.31 -10.49 2.96
N ASN A 44 5.52 -9.29 3.52
CA ASN A 44 6.81 -8.61 3.40
C ASN A 44 7.96 -9.35 4.12
N ASN A 45 7.66 -10.09 5.19
CA ASN A 45 8.67 -10.86 5.93
C ASN A 45 8.90 -12.27 5.38
N GLU A 46 7.91 -12.87 4.72
CA GLU A 46 8.00 -14.24 4.19
C GLU A 46 8.61 -14.30 2.79
N GLN A 47 8.48 -13.25 2.00
CA GLN A 47 9.02 -13.19 0.65
C GLN A 47 10.49 -12.71 0.66
N GLU A 48 11.33 -13.28 -0.19
CA GLU A 48 12.73 -12.84 -0.35
C GLU A 48 12.79 -11.62 -1.27
N CYS A 49 13.06 -10.45 -0.70
CA CYS A 49 13.15 -9.17 -1.42
C CYS A 49 11.93 -8.90 -2.32
N PRO A 50 10.71 -8.86 -1.76
CA PRO A 50 9.51 -8.66 -2.54
C PRO A 50 9.43 -7.26 -3.14
N ASP A 51 8.73 -7.14 -4.26
CA ASP A 51 8.26 -5.86 -4.76
C ASP A 51 7.06 -5.39 -3.90
N THR A 52 7.04 -4.10 -3.54
CA THR A 52 5.94 -3.50 -2.79
C THR A 52 4.61 -3.69 -3.51
N ASP A 53 4.60 -3.58 -4.85
CA ASP A 53 3.39 -3.74 -5.66
C ASP A 53 2.80 -5.15 -5.52
N ASP A 54 3.65 -6.19 -5.56
CA ASP A 54 3.24 -7.58 -5.43
C ASP A 54 2.68 -7.88 -4.04
N VAL A 55 3.36 -7.42 -2.98
CA VAL A 55 2.92 -7.58 -1.59
C VAL A 55 1.57 -6.91 -1.37
N VAL A 56 1.40 -5.68 -1.87
CA VAL A 56 0.15 -4.96 -1.74
C VAL A 56 -0.97 -5.61 -2.55
N GLN A 57 -0.70 -6.02 -3.79
CA GLN A 57 -1.68 -6.68 -4.64
C GLN A 57 -2.19 -7.97 -4.01
N GLU A 58 -1.30 -8.79 -3.45
CA GLU A 58 -1.68 -10.03 -2.79
C GLU A 58 -2.46 -9.77 -1.49
N ALA A 59 -1.99 -8.85 -0.63
CA ALA A 59 -2.69 -8.51 0.61
C ALA A 59 -4.11 -7.98 0.35
N VAL A 60 -4.27 -7.09 -0.64
CA VAL A 60 -5.56 -6.56 -1.06
C VAL A 60 -6.47 -7.67 -1.56
N ARG A 61 -5.95 -8.59 -2.39
CA ARG A 61 -6.72 -9.74 -2.87
C ARG A 61 -7.16 -10.65 -1.71
N ASN A 62 -6.29 -10.89 -0.72
CA ASN A 62 -6.57 -11.79 0.40
C ASN A 62 -7.61 -11.20 1.38
N ILE A 63 -7.57 -9.89 1.64
CA ILE A 63 -8.40 -9.25 2.67
C ILE A 63 -9.64 -8.55 2.10
N LEU A 64 -9.52 -7.89 0.95
CA LEU A 64 -10.58 -7.09 0.33
C LEU A 64 -11.23 -7.80 -0.87
N GLY A 65 -10.59 -8.85 -1.41
CA GLY A 65 -11.10 -9.63 -2.52
C GLY A 65 -11.23 -8.83 -3.81
N SER A 66 -12.11 -9.28 -4.71
CA SER A 66 -12.37 -8.64 -6.01
C SER A 66 -13.06 -7.27 -5.93
N THR A 67 -13.34 -6.76 -4.72
CA THR A 67 -13.97 -5.46 -4.50
C THR A 67 -12.97 -4.30 -4.47
N ALA A 68 -11.68 -4.62 -4.49
CA ALA A 68 -10.58 -3.68 -4.51
C ALA A 68 -9.56 -4.04 -5.59
N ARG A 69 -8.88 -3.03 -6.13
CA ARG A 69 -7.81 -3.20 -7.13
C ARG A 69 -6.72 -2.16 -6.93
N CYS A 70 -5.46 -2.57 -7.10
CA CYS A 70 -4.36 -1.64 -7.25
C CYS A 70 -4.53 -0.87 -8.57
N ILE A 71 -4.21 0.42 -8.55
CA ILE A 71 -4.30 1.30 -9.72
C ILE A 71 -3.05 2.18 -9.82
N ASP A 72 -2.69 2.53 -11.05
CA ASP A 72 -1.68 3.55 -11.28
C ASP A 72 -2.17 4.93 -10.84
N TYR A 73 -1.23 5.78 -10.47
CA TYR A 73 -1.51 7.17 -10.13
C TYR A 73 -0.33 8.06 -10.51
N ASN A 74 -0.62 9.35 -10.72
CA ASN A 74 0.41 10.38 -10.86
C ASN A 74 0.42 11.21 -9.58
N LEU A 75 1.58 11.33 -8.94
CA LEU A 75 1.77 12.23 -7.80
C LEU A 75 2.14 13.62 -8.32
N LEU A 76 1.38 14.64 -7.92
CA LEU A 76 1.74 16.03 -8.11
C LEU A 76 1.89 16.69 -6.74
N GLU A 77 3.12 16.99 -6.37
CA GLU A 77 3.44 17.67 -5.11
C GLU A 77 3.50 19.19 -5.32
N TYR A 78 3.04 19.97 -4.33
CA TYR A 78 3.12 21.44 -4.35
C TYR A 78 3.40 21.99 -2.94
N GLY A 79 4.37 22.90 -2.82
CA GLY A 79 4.60 23.67 -1.58
C GLY A 79 5.76 23.24 -0.68
N GLY A 80 6.72 22.43 -1.15
CA GLY A 80 7.93 22.12 -0.38
C GLY A 80 8.87 23.32 -0.24
N ARG A 81 9.16 23.79 0.98
CA ARG A 81 10.30 24.69 1.22
C ARG A 81 11.60 23.87 1.11
N MET A 82 12.34 24.04 0.02
CA MET A 82 13.77 23.70 -0.01
C MET A 82 14.51 24.67 0.91
N THR A 83 14.92 24.23 2.10
CA THR A 83 16.04 24.86 2.78
C THR A 83 17.32 24.35 2.13
N LEU A 84 18.00 25.26 1.42
CA LEU A 84 19.39 25.11 0.94
C LEU A 84 20.36 24.98 2.14
#